data_AF-A0A968DDP9-F1
#
_entry.id   AF-A0A968DDP9-F1
#
_cell.length_a   1.000
_cell.length_b   1.000
_cell.length_c   1.000
_cell.angle_alpha   90.00
_cell.angle_beta   90.00
_cell.angle_gamma   90.00
#
_symmetry.space_group_name_H-M   'P 1'
#
loop_
_entity.id
_entity.type
_entity.pdbx_description
1 polymer ?
#
loop_
_entity_poly.entity_id
_entity_poly.type
_entity_poly.pdbx_seq_one_letter_code
_entity_poly.pdbx_strand_id
1 'polypeptide(L)'
;MKSLVFDCPSGISGDMTLGALVDLGVPLAHIRTVLASLPLEGYRLEQTAVTRHGIAATQVRVVLDESTSHPHRHLEDVLQILRRGDLPAPALAWS
;
A
#
# COMPACT_ATOMS: atom_id res chain seq x y z
N MET A 1 15.86 -2.44 17.93
CA MET A 1 14.53 -2.91 17.50
C MET A 1 13.83 -1.72 16.86
N LYS A 2 13.38 -1.82 15.59
CA LYS A 2 12.59 -0.75 14.97
C LYS A 2 11.11 -1.03 15.24
N SER A 3 10.36 0.01 15.57
CA SER A 3 8.91 -0.09 15.84
C SER A 3 8.18 0.97 15.04
N LEU A 4 6.98 0.63 14.57
CA LEU A 4 6.09 1.56 13.91
C LEU A 4 4.91 1.86 14.84
N VAL A 5 4.68 3.13 15.12
CA VAL A 5 3.58 3.60 15.97
C VAL A 5 2.70 4.51 15.13
N PHE A 6 1.42 4.17 15.03
CA PHE A 6 0.43 4.98 14.31
C PHE A 6 -0.37 5.80 15.31
N ASP A 7 -0.07 7.10 15.38
CA ASP A 7 -0.94 8.10 15.98
C ASP A 7 -1.59 8.91 14.85
N CYS A 8 -2.73 8.42 14.37
CA CYS A 8 -3.37 8.91 13.15
C CYS A 8 -4.84 9.27 13.43
N PRO A 9 -5.11 10.37 14.16
CA PRO A 9 -6.47 10.75 14.57
C PRO A 9 -7.41 11.05 13.38
N SER A 10 -6.84 11.42 12.24
CA SER A 10 -7.55 11.65 10.97
C SER A 10 -7.39 10.52 9.95
N GLY A 11 -6.87 9.36 10.38
CA GLY A 11 -6.48 8.27 9.49
C GLY A 11 -5.12 8.50 8.81
N ILE A 12 -4.70 7.49 8.06
CA ILE A 12 -3.46 7.45 7.27
C ILE A 12 -3.77 6.91 5.87
N SER A 13 -3.16 7.49 4.84
CA SER A 13 -3.31 6.97 3.49
C SER A 13 -2.53 5.67 3.28
N GLY A 14 -2.96 4.87 2.30
CA GLY A 14 -2.32 3.59 2.01
C GLY A 14 -0.85 3.74 1.61
N ASP A 15 -0.52 4.75 0.80
CA ASP A 15 0.85 5.01 0.34
C ASP A 15 1.79 5.47 1.46
N MET A 16 1.29 6.27 2.42
CA MET A 16 2.00 6.60 3.65
C MET A 16 2.26 5.35 4.50
N THR A 17 1.27 4.47 4.61
CA THR A 17 1.42 3.18 5.33
C THR A 17 2.50 2.32 4.68
N LEU A 18 2.53 2.22 3.34
CA LEU A 18 3.57 1.50 2.62
C LEU A 18 4.96 2.10 2.85
N GLY A 19 5.09 3.43 2.80
CA GLY A 19 6.34 4.12 3.08
C GLY A 19 6.88 3.82 4.48
N ALA A 20 5.99 3.85 5.48
CA ALA A 20 6.34 3.57 6.86
C ALA A 20 6.79 2.11 7.08
N LEU A 21 6.17 1.14 6.38
CA LEU A 21 6.61 -0.26 6.38
C LEU A 21 7.99 -0.43 5.74
N VAL A 22 8.28 0.31 4.66
CA VAL A 22 9.61 0.29 4.04
C VAL A 22 10.67 0.85 4.98
N ASP A 23 10.39 1.96 5.67
CA ASP A 23 11.30 2.53 6.69
C ASP A 23 11.53 1.59 7.88
N LEU A 24 10.51 0.81 8.25
CA LEU A 24 10.60 -0.25 9.26
C LEU A 24 11.55 -1.37 8.82
N GLY A 25 11.81 -1.51 7.52
CA GLY A 25 12.74 -2.47 6.92
C GLY A 25 12.09 -3.51 6.02
N VAL A 26 10.79 -3.39 5.72
CA VAL A 26 10.11 -4.28 4.78
C VAL A 26 10.58 -3.96 3.36
N PRO A 27 11.15 -4.91 2.59
CA PRO A 27 11.57 -4.63 1.23
C PRO A 27 10.37 -4.27 0.34
N LEU A 28 10.47 -3.21 -0.46
CA LEU A 28 9.41 -2.85 -1.42
C LEU A 28 9.10 -4.00 -2.38
N ALA A 29 10.09 -4.82 -2.72
CA ALA A 29 9.90 -6.02 -3.54
C ALA A 29 8.89 -7.00 -2.93
N HIS A 30 8.93 -7.19 -1.60
CA HIS A 30 7.97 -8.05 -0.90
C HIS A 30 6.54 -7.49 -1.02
N ILE A 31 6.37 -6.18 -0.85
CA ILE A 31 5.08 -5.49 -1.02
C ILE A 31 4.57 -5.69 -2.46
N ARG A 32 5.43 -5.53 -3.47
CA ARG A 32 5.06 -5.76 -4.88
C ARG A 32 4.59 -7.20 -5.11
N THR A 33 5.29 -8.19 -4.56
CA THR A 33 4.91 -9.60 -4.69
C THR A 33 3.53 -9.87 -4.10
N VAL A 34 3.24 -9.35 -2.90
CA VAL A 34 1.92 -9.54 -2.28
C VAL A 34 0.83 -8.85 -3.10
N LEU A 35 1.04 -7.61 -3.53
CA LEU A 35 0.03 -6.88 -4.32
C LEU A 35 -0.16 -7.44 -5.74
N ALA A 36 0.86 -8.10 -6.31
CA ALA A 36 0.75 -8.79 -7.60
C ALA A 36 -0.17 -10.02 -7.55
N SER A 37 -0.49 -10.53 -6.35
CA SER A 37 -1.50 -11.58 -6.20
C SER A 37 -2.93 -11.06 -6.38
N LEU A 38 -3.16 -9.75 -6.22
CA LEU A 38 -4.48 -9.15 -6.38
C LEU A 38 -4.80 -9.01 -7.88
N PRO A 39 -6.08 -9.12 -8.28
CA PRO A 39 -6.52 -8.88 -9.65
C PRO A 39 -6.54 -7.37 -9.98
N LEU A 40 -5.36 -6.75 -9.92
CA LEU A 40 -5.12 -5.32 -10.16
C LEU A 40 -3.99 -5.15 -11.16
N GLU A 41 -4.23 -4.34 -12.19
CA GLU A 41 -3.28 -4.04 -13.25
C GLU A 41 -3.17 -2.53 -13.44
N GLY A 42 -2.25 -2.09 -14.30
CA GLY A 42 -2.13 -0.68 -14.68
C GLY A 42 -1.50 0.21 -13.61
N TYR A 43 -0.72 -0.35 -12.68
CA TYR A 43 -0.01 0.43 -11.68
C TYR A 43 1.41 -0.08 -11.44
N ARG A 44 2.26 0.83 -10.97
CA ARG A 44 3.57 0.51 -10.41
C ARG A 44 3.76 1.25 -9.10
N LEU A 45 4.59 0.67 -8.24
CA LEU A 45 5.09 1.37 -7.06
C LEU A 45 6.39 2.09 -7.41
N GLU A 46 6.60 3.26 -6.83
CA GLU A 46 7.87 3.98 -6.83
C GLU A 46 8.24 4.26 -5.38
N GLN A 47 9.53 4.18 -5.02
CA GLN A 47 10.03 4.61 -3.71
C GLN A 47 11.04 5.72 -3.89
N THR A 48 10.93 6.74 -3.04
CA THR A 48 11.86 7.87 -3.01
C THR A 48 12.13 8.26 -1.57
N ALA A 49 13.40 8.47 -1.21
CA ALA A 49 13.75 9.10 0.05
C ALA A 49 13.35 10.57 -0.01
N VAL A 50 12.57 11.04 0.95
CA VAL A 50 12.08 12.42 1.01
C VAL A 50 12.38 13.02 2.37
N THR A 51 12.56 14.35 2.39
CA THR A 51 12.56 15.13 3.63
C THR A 51 11.41 16.12 3.56
N ARG A 52 10.46 16.03 4.49
CA ARG A 52 9.34 16.99 4.59
C ARG A 52 9.37 17.63 5.96
N HIS A 53 9.39 18.96 6.00
CA HIS A 53 9.47 19.73 7.25
C HIS A 53 10.62 19.27 8.18
N GLY A 54 11.76 18.88 7.60
CA GLY A 54 12.93 18.40 8.34
C GLY A 54 12.89 16.92 8.77
N ILE A 55 11.81 16.20 8.45
CA ILE A 55 11.66 14.78 8.78
C ILE A 55 11.98 13.93 7.55
N ALA A 56 12.97 13.06 7.67
CA ALA A 56 13.32 12.08 6.65
C ALA A 56 12.35 10.89 6.69
N ALA A 57 11.86 10.47 5.52
CA ALA A 57 10.96 9.33 5.37
C ALA A 57 11.11 8.71 3.97
N THR A 58 10.62 7.48 3.81
CA THR A 58 10.38 6.88 2.50
C THR A 58 8.99 7.24 2.00
N GLN A 59 8.91 7.92 0.86
CA GLN A 59 7.65 8.07 0.12
C GLN A 59 7.50 6.89 -0.83
N VAL A 60 6.44 6.10 -0.64
CA VAL A 60 5.96 5.17 -1.67
C VAL A 60 4.87 5.87 -2.47
N ARG A 61 4.88 5.74 -3.80
CA ARG A 61 3.84 6.26 -4.68
C ARG A 61 3.23 5.12 -5.48
N VAL A 62 1.91 5.11 -5.58
CA VAL A 62 1.17 4.29 -6.55
C VAL A 62 1.02 5.13 -7.81
N VAL A 63 1.74 4.78 -8.87
CA VAL A 63 1.68 5.46 -10.16
C VAL A 63 0.87 4.60 -11.11
N LEU A 64 -0.22 5.16 -11.63
CA LEU A 64 -1.07 4.49 -12.61
C LEU A 64 -0.53 4.72 -14.01
N ASP A 65 -0.70 3.74 -14.89
CA ASP A 65 -0.43 3.92 -16.31
C ASP A 65 -1.48 4.84 -16.94
N GLU A 66 -1.11 5.63 -17.95
CA GLU A 66 -1.98 6.67 -18.53
C GLU A 66 -3.31 6.13 -19.08
N SER A 67 -3.33 4.89 -19.55
CA SER A 67 -4.51 4.20 -20.07
C SER A 67 -5.38 3.55 -18.98
N THR A 68 -4.99 3.64 -17.71
CA THR A 68 -5.68 2.96 -16.61
C THR A 68 -6.97 3.69 -16.27
N SER A 69 -8.10 3.01 -16.44
CA SER A 69 -9.39 3.53 -16.02
C SER A 69 -9.48 3.62 -14.49
N HIS A 70 -10.19 4.63 -14.00
CA HIS A 70 -10.48 4.82 -12.58
C HIS A 70 -11.92 4.37 -12.29
N PRO A 71 -12.20 3.05 -12.16
CA PRO A 71 -13.54 2.62 -11.81
C PRO A 71 -13.86 3.11 -10.40
N HIS A 72 -15.07 3.66 -10.23
CA HIS A 72 -15.64 3.78 -8.91
C HIS A 72 -15.80 2.37 -8.33
N ARG A 73 -15.28 2.16 -7.13
CA ARG A 73 -15.39 0.91 -6.39
C ARG A 73 -16.19 1.18 -5.13
N HIS A 74 -17.21 0.38 -4.91
CA HIS A 74 -17.86 0.27 -3.63
C HIS A 74 -17.07 -0.67 -2.72
N LEU A 75 -17.45 -0.71 -1.44
CA LEU A 75 -16.78 -1.59 -0.48
C LEU A 75 -16.77 -3.05 -0.96
N GLU A 76 -17.90 -3.57 -1.44
CA GLU A 76 -17.98 -4.95 -1.93
C GLU A 76 -16.96 -5.24 -3.05
N ASP A 77 -16.76 -4.31 -3.99
CA ASP A 77 -15.76 -4.48 -5.05
C ASP A 77 -14.34 -4.63 -4.47
N VAL A 78 -14.02 -3.84 -3.44
CA VAL A 78 -12.73 -3.91 -2.74
C VAL A 78 -12.60 -5.24 -2.01
N LEU A 79 -13.63 -5.69 -1.29
CA LEU A 79 -13.61 -6.97 -0.58
C LEU A 79 -13.44 -8.15 -1.57
N GLN A 80 -14.10 -8.10 -2.72
CA GLN A 80 -13.93 -9.12 -3.78
C GLN A 80 -12.51 -9.13 -4.35
N ILE A 81 -11.88 -7.98 -4.52
CA ILE A 81 -10.47 -7.89 -4.95
C ILE A 81 -9.58 -8.56 -3.91
N LEU A 82 -9.77 -8.27 -2.62
CA LEU A 82 -8.98 -8.86 -1.53
C LEU A 82 -9.15 -10.38 -1.46
N ARG A 83 -10.37 -10.89 -1.53
CA ARG A 83 -10.69 -12.33 -1.47
C ARG A 83 -10.15 -13.12 -2.65
N ARG A 84 -9.87 -12.47 -3.78
CA ARG A 84 -9.26 -13.09 -4.97
C ARG A 84 -7.73 -13.08 -4.93
N GLY A 85 -7.13 -12.35 -4.00
CA GLY A 85 -5.68 -12.34 -3.80
C GLY A 85 -5.17 -13.51 -2.96
N ASP A 86 -3.88 -13.78 -3.07
CA ASP A 86 -3.17 -14.73 -2.21
C ASP A 86 -2.72 -14.00 -0.94
N LEU A 87 -3.69 -13.67 -0.09
CA LEU A 87 -3.49 -12.94 1.16
C LEU A 87 -3.58 -13.88 2.37
N PRO A 88 -2.77 -13.65 3.42
CA PRO A 88 -2.82 -14.48 4.62
C PRO A 88 -4.16 -14.32 5.34
N ALA A 89 -4.64 -15.37 6.01
CA ALA A 89 -5.96 -15.38 6.67
C ALA A 89 -6.24 -14.15 7.58
N PRO A 90 -5.28 -13.62 8.37
CA PRO A 90 -5.50 -12.40 9.14
C PRO A 90 -5.86 -11.17 8.29
N ALA A 91 -5.39 -11.08 7.06
CA ALA A 91 -5.75 -9.99 6.14
C ALA A 91 -7.19 -10.14 5.60
N LEU A 92 -7.70 -11.37 5.54
CA LEU A 92 -9.06 -11.68 5.09
C LEU A 92 -10.09 -11.67 6.24
N ALA A 93 -9.66 -11.82 7.49
CA ALA A 93 -10.55 -11.89 8.65
C ALA A 93 -11.31 -10.58 8.93
N TRP A 94 -10.87 -9.47 8.34
CA TRP A 94 -11.46 -8.14 8.49
C TRP A 94 -12.16 -7.65 7.21
N SER A 95 -12.26 -8.52 6.19
CA SER A 95 -12.82 -8.22 4.86
C SER A 95 -14.04 -9.08 4.52
#